data_AF-A0A1E2UNZ5-F1
#
_entry.id   AF-A0A1E2UNZ5-F1
#
_cell.length_a   1.000
_cell.length_b   1.000
_cell.length_c   1.000
_cell.angle_alpha   90.00
_cell.angle_beta   90.00
_cell.angle_gamma   90.00
#
_symmetry.space_group_name_H-M   'P 1'
#
loop_
_entity.id
_entity.type
_entity.pdbx_description
1 polymer ?
#
loop_
_entity_poly.entity_id
_entity_poly.type
_entity_poly.pdbx_seq_one_letter_code
_entity_poly.pdbx_strand_id
1 'polypeptide(L)'
;MSDQLKQMMQVNIKGRAFVICQSHGITDPSIMGYYVQILEEATMGMLNPESSVADFHEALNEKAKWLEREVGQLTDPAVSGESDGAQEGSAEEVVAEQQEPAKPVTAHQQNKKATGYVPEAKSMGERLKDRRSEMEHLLLNDCVTLKLVTPKQAKKHVHELVGRDPKKAEEDLVANLRNALHQQVVGFIRKHNGGPWSSATEQTEIRMQIASTKTLQSLVNLSKMLLSEREEWMAKTKHSLVGRLFGGKVKLDK
;
A
#
# COMPACT_ATOMS: atom_id res chain seq x y z
N MET A 1 -16.18 36.06 9.72
CA MET A 1 -16.59 35.52 8.40
C MET A 1 -18.10 35.25 8.43
N SER A 2 -18.88 35.88 7.55
CA SER A 2 -20.36 35.75 7.54
C SER A 2 -20.79 34.34 7.13
N ASP A 3 -21.97 33.90 7.57
CA ASP A 3 -22.47 32.56 7.26
C ASP A 3 -22.75 32.37 5.75
N GLN A 4 -23.12 33.44 5.07
CA GLN A 4 -23.26 33.47 3.61
C GLN A 4 -21.93 33.22 2.89
N LEU A 5 -20.82 33.76 3.42
CA LEU A 5 -19.47 33.53 2.88
C LEU A 5 -19.03 32.08 3.10
N LYS A 6 -19.26 31.52 4.30
CA LYS A 6 -18.95 30.12 4.59
C LYS A 6 -19.70 29.16 3.66
N GLN A 7 -20.99 29.41 3.43
CA GLN A 7 -21.80 28.57 2.55
C GLN A 7 -21.31 28.64 1.09
N MET A 8 -20.97 29.83 0.61
CA MET A 8 -20.37 30.01 -0.72
C MET A 8 -19.05 29.25 -0.85
N MET A 9 -18.19 29.31 0.17
CA MET A 9 -16.90 28.61 0.17
C MET A 9 -17.08 27.09 0.06
N GLN A 10 -17.96 26.52 0.89
CA GLN A 10 -18.24 25.09 0.88
C GLN A 10 -18.76 24.60 -0.47
N VAL A 11 -19.67 25.34 -1.12
CA VAL A 11 -20.21 24.99 -2.43
C VAL A 11 -19.12 25.01 -3.50
N ASN A 12 -18.27 26.05 -3.51
CA ASN A 12 -17.20 26.18 -4.49
C ASN A 12 -16.11 25.10 -4.33
N ILE A 13 -15.73 24.79 -3.09
CA ILE A 13 -14.77 23.73 -2.78
C ILE A 13 -15.30 22.38 -3.25
N LYS A 14 -16.55 22.05 -2.88
CA LYS A 14 -17.20 20.79 -3.29
C LYS A 14 -17.26 20.66 -4.81
N GLY A 15 -17.69 21.71 -5.50
CA GLY A 15 -17.77 21.72 -6.96
C GLY A 15 -16.41 21.50 -7.64
N ARG A 16 -15.36 22.18 -7.18
CA ARG A 16 -14.00 22.04 -7.72
C ARG A 16 -13.44 20.63 -7.53
N ALA A 17 -13.52 20.09 -6.32
CA ALA A 17 -13.04 18.74 -6.03
C ALA A 17 -13.81 17.68 -6.84
N PHE A 18 -15.12 17.85 -6.98
CA PHE A 18 -15.96 16.95 -7.79
C PHE A 18 -15.53 16.93 -9.26
N VAL A 19 -15.35 18.11 -9.88
CA VAL A 19 -14.93 18.21 -11.29
C VAL A 19 -13.57 17.56 -11.51
N ILE A 20 -12.60 17.79 -10.61
CA ILE A 20 -11.27 17.17 -10.69
C ILE A 20 -11.38 15.64 -10.54
N CYS A 21 -12.11 15.14 -9.55
CA CYS A 21 -12.26 13.70 -9.39
C CYS A 21 -12.87 13.05 -10.64
N GLN A 22 -13.91 13.67 -11.18
CA GLN A 22 -14.63 13.15 -12.34
C GLN A 22 -13.78 13.20 -13.62
N SER A 23 -12.98 14.26 -13.84
CA SER A 23 -12.07 14.36 -14.99
C SER A 23 -10.97 13.30 -14.97
N HIS A 24 -10.63 12.80 -13.78
CA HIS A 24 -9.66 11.74 -13.56
C HIS A 24 -10.29 10.34 -13.38
N GLY A 25 -11.57 10.17 -13.70
CA GLY A 25 -12.25 8.87 -13.66
C GLY A 25 -12.58 8.34 -12.27
N ILE A 26 -12.40 9.16 -11.23
CA ILE A 26 -12.80 8.83 -9.86
C ILE A 26 -14.31 9.09 -9.75
N THR A 27 -15.07 8.03 -9.52
CA THR A 27 -16.55 8.06 -9.44
C THR A 27 -17.09 7.64 -8.07
N ASP A 28 -16.22 7.12 -7.20
CA ASP A 28 -16.59 6.68 -5.85
C ASP A 28 -16.90 7.89 -4.94
N PRO A 29 -18.12 8.00 -4.37
CA PRO A 29 -18.51 9.15 -3.54
C PRO A 29 -17.69 9.30 -2.25
N SER A 30 -17.17 8.21 -1.70
CA SER A 30 -16.35 8.22 -0.48
C SER A 30 -14.96 8.81 -0.78
N ILE A 31 -14.38 8.40 -1.92
CA ILE A 31 -13.10 8.94 -2.40
C ILE A 31 -13.25 10.42 -2.79
N MET A 32 -14.36 10.79 -3.45
CA MET A 32 -14.66 12.20 -3.72
C MET A 32 -14.79 13.02 -2.43
N GLY A 33 -15.51 12.49 -1.43
CA GLY A 33 -15.68 13.13 -0.12
C GLY A 33 -14.33 13.39 0.57
N TYR A 34 -13.41 12.44 0.47
CA TYR A 34 -12.04 12.61 0.95
C TYR A 34 -11.30 13.77 0.26
N TYR A 35 -11.38 13.88 -1.06
CA TYR A 35 -10.75 14.98 -1.79
C TYR A 35 -11.41 16.34 -1.55
N VAL A 36 -12.73 16.37 -1.35
CA VAL A 36 -13.45 17.57 -0.89
C VAL A 36 -12.88 18.05 0.45
N GLN A 37 -12.73 17.13 1.41
CA GLN A 37 -12.21 17.47 2.74
C GLN A 37 -10.76 17.97 2.68
N ILE A 38 -9.91 17.32 1.88
CA ILE A 38 -8.53 17.79 1.67
C ILE A 38 -8.50 19.19 1.08
N LEU A 39 -9.32 19.44 0.05
CA LEU A 39 -9.35 20.74 -0.62
C LEU A 39 -9.88 21.82 0.32
N GLU A 40 -10.86 21.49 1.17
CA GLU A 40 -11.37 22.38 2.22
C GLU A 40 -10.28 22.73 3.24
N GLU A 41 -9.63 21.74 3.83
CA GLU A 41 -8.55 21.95 4.81
C GLU A 41 -7.38 22.76 4.22
N ALA A 42 -6.99 22.46 2.98
CA ALA A 42 -5.89 23.15 2.30
C ALA A 42 -6.23 24.60 1.94
N THR A 43 -7.47 24.87 1.51
CA THR A 43 -7.93 26.21 1.14
C THR A 43 -8.12 27.06 2.40
N MET A 44 -8.79 26.52 3.41
CA MET A 44 -9.00 27.20 4.69
C MET A 44 -7.68 27.47 5.42
N GLY A 45 -6.69 26.59 5.27
CA GLY A 45 -5.36 26.77 5.84
C GLY A 45 -4.57 27.95 5.28
N MET A 46 -4.97 28.53 4.15
CA MET A 46 -4.37 29.74 3.56
C MET A 46 -5.11 31.02 3.91
N LEU A 47 -6.27 30.91 4.53
CA LEU A 47 -7.12 32.05 4.83
C LEU A 47 -6.94 32.51 6.26
N ASN A 48 -6.88 33.82 6.41
CA ASN A 48 -6.87 34.50 7.68
C ASN A 48 -8.27 35.03 8.00
N PRO A 49 -8.55 35.41 9.26
CA PRO A 49 -9.86 35.96 9.65
C PRO A 49 -10.27 37.23 8.87
N GLU A 50 -9.28 37.97 8.35
CA GLU A 50 -9.45 39.19 7.55
C GLU A 50 -9.46 38.93 6.03
N SER A 51 -9.32 37.67 5.60
CA SER A 51 -9.29 37.33 4.17
C SER A 51 -10.60 37.69 3.48
N SER A 52 -10.45 38.31 2.32
CA SER A 52 -11.53 38.67 1.42
C SER A 52 -12.03 37.49 0.60
N VAL A 53 -13.13 37.69 -0.12
CA VAL A 53 -13.66 36.72 -1.08
C VAL A 53 -12.66 36.47 -2.23
N ALA A 54 -11.89 37.48 -2.62
CA ALA A 54 -10.87 37.35 -3.65
C ALA A 54 -9.73 36.43 -3.19
N ASP A 55 -9.28 36.59 -1.95
CA ASP A 55 -8.23 35.75 -1.35
C ASP A 55 -8.67 34.28 -1.27
N PHE A 56 -9.95 34.03 -0.97
CA PHE A 56 -10.54 32.69 -1.04
C PHE A 56 -10.46 32.10 -2.45
N HIS A 57 -10.86 32.85 -3.48
CA HIS A 57 -10.83 32.35 -4.85
C HIS A 57 -9.41 32.10 -5.34
N GLU A 58 -8.45 32.93 -4.96
CA GLU A 58 -7.03 32.73 -5.27
C GLU A 58 -6.51 31.45 -4.60
N ALA A 59 -6.73 31.31 -3.28
CA ALA A 59 -6.35 30.11 -2.53
C ALA A 59 -7.00 28.84 -3.10
N LEU A 60 -8.30 28.90 -3.41
CA LEU A 60 -9.03 27.76 -3.98
C LEU A 60 -8.49 27.37 -5.35
N ASN A 61 -8.19 28.34 -6.22
CA ASN A 61 -7.64 28.06 -7.54
C ASN A 61 -6.24 27.46 -7.45
N GLU A 62 -5.40 27.95 -6.54
CA GLU A 62 -4.07 27.38 -6.30
C GLU A 62 -4.17 25.93 -5.82
N LYS A 63 -5.03 25.66 -4.82
CA LYS A 63 -5.20 24.32 -4.26
C LYS A 63 -5.93 23.36 -5.20
N ALA A 64 -6.84 23.85 -6.02
CA ALA A 64 -7.46 23.05 -7.08
C ALA A 64 -6.41 22.58 -8.11
N LYS A 65 -5.53 23.47 -8.58
CA LYS A 65 -4.43 23.10 -9.50
C LYS A 65 -3.44 22.13 -8.88
N TRP A 66 -3.17 22.27 -7.58
CA TRP A 66 -2.33 21.30 -6.86
C TRP A 66 -3.02 19.93 -6.80
N LEU A 67 -4.30 19.89 -6.42
CA LEU A 67 -5.07 18.66 -6.33
C LEU A 67 -5.17 17.94 -7.69
N GLU A 68 -5.42 18.69 -8.77
CA GLU A 68 -5.47 18.15 -10.13
C GLU A 68 -4.13 17.50 -10.55
N ARG A 69 -2.99 18.11 -10.18
CA ARG A 69 -1.67 17.50 -10.41
C ARG A 69 -1.46 16.23 -9.60
N GLU A 70 -1.87 16.24 -8.33
CA GLU A 70 -1.69 15.08 -7.45
C GLU A 70 -2.56 13.91 -7.91
N VAL A 71 -3.80 14.17 -8.33
CA VAL A 71 -4.69 13.16 -8.89
C VAL A 71 -4.21 12.69 -10.27
N GLY A 72 -3.75 13.60 -11.14
CA GLY A 72 -3.21 13.29 -12.46
C GLY A 72 -1.99 12.37 -12.43
N GLN A 73 -1.05 12.61 -11.50
CA GLN A 73 0.11 11.73 -11.31
C GLN A 73 -0.27 10.32 -10.84
N LEU A 74 -1.46 10.15 -10.23
CA LEU A 74 -1.97 8.85 -9.83
C LEU A 74 -2.73 8.14 -10.96
N THR A 75 -3.14 8.87 -12.01
CA THR A 75 -3.97 8.34 -13.11
C THR A 75 -3.26 8.19 -14.45
N ASP A 76 -2.15 8.89 -14.71
CA ASP A 76 -1.40 8.78 -15.97
C ASP A 76 -0.29 7.71 -15.94
N PRO A 77 -0.36 6.67 -16.79
CA PRO A 77 0.75 5.75 -17.00
C PRO A 77 1.63 6.26 -18.16
N ALA A 78 2.68 7.04 -17.88
CA ALA A 78 3.68 7.41 -18.88
C ALA A 78 5.10 7.13 -18.35
N VAL A 79 5.69 5.99 -18.71
CA VAL A 79 6.71 5.79 -19.77
C VAL A 79 8.15 6.09 -19.31
N SER A 80 8.86 5.02 -18.97
CA SER A 80 10.31 4.82 -19.15
C SER A 80 10.50 3.29 -19.09
N GLY A 81 10.85 2.57 -20.14
CA GLY A 81 11.91 2.80 -21.12
C GLY A 81 12.88 1.63 -20.98
N GLU A 82 12.96 0.81 -22.04
CA GLU A 82 13.58 -0.52 -22.14
C GLU A 82 15.10 -0.59 -21.86
N SER A 83 15.55 -1.76 -21.40
CA SER A 83 16.61 -2.59 -22.04
C SER A 83 16.60 -3.95 -21.32
N ASP A 84 16.10 -5.04 -21.90
CA ASP A 84 16.68 -5.88 -22.96
C ASP A 84 18.02 -6.54 -22.57
N GLY A 85 18.09 -7.85 -22.74
CA GLY A 85 19.18 -8.70 -22.24
C GLY A 85 18.81 -10.18 -22.22
N ALA A 86 18.61 -10.74 -23.42
CA ALA A 86 18.46 -12.16 -23.71
C ALA A 86 19.73 -13.00 -23.40
N GLN A 87 19.56 -14.28 -23.05
CA GLN A 87 19.93 -15.48 -23.85
C GLN A 87 20.21 -16.74 -23.00
N GLU A 88 19.41 -17.77 -23.29
CA GLU A 88 19.76 -19.14 -23.75
C GLU A 88 20.85 -20.03 -23.10
N GLY A 89 20.49 -21.33 -23.07
CA GLY A 89 21.38 -22.50 -23.14
C GLY A 89 21.59 -23.20 -21.80
N SER A 90 21.62 -24.52 -21.67
CA SER A 90 21.44 -25.65 -22.59
C SER A 90 21.30 -26.91 -21.71
N ALA A 91 20.91 -28.01 -22.33
CA ALA A 91 20.52 -29.29 -21.77
C ALA A 91 21.69 -30.19 -21.29
N GLU A 92 21.27 -31.39 -20.86
CA GLU A 92 22.03 -32.65 -20.61
C GLU A 92 22.75 -32.74 -19.26
N GLU A 93 22.84 -33.87 -18.54
CA GLU A 93 22.27 -35.24 -18.51
C GLU A 93 22.94 -35.84 -17.22
N VAL A 94 22.44 -36.80 -16.44
CA VAL A 94 22.66 -38.26 -16.59
C VAL A 94 22.21 -38.94 -15.26
N VAL A 95 21.17 -39.79 -15.39
CA VAL A 95 20.99 -41.20 -14.93
C VAL A 95 21.18 -41.62 -13.46
N ALA A 96 20.13 -42.30 -12.94
CA ALA A 96 20.09 -43.64 -12.28
C ALA A 96 18.88 -43.67 -11.31
N GLU A 97 18.02 -44.67 -11.15
CA GLU A 97 17.99 -46.08 -11.55
C GLU A 97 16.53 -46.61 -11.40
N GLN A 98 16.27 -47.73 -12.06
CA GLN A 98 15.06 -48.58 -12.18
C GLN A 98 14.47 -49.04 -10.81
N GLN A 99 13.28 -49.62 -10.60
CA GLN A 99 12.29 -50.36 -11.39
C GLN A 99 11.01 -50.58 -10.52
N GLU A 100 9.83 -50.66 -11.17
CA GLU A 100 8.49 -51.08 -10.69
C GLU A 100 8.40 -52.58 -10.25
N PRO A 101 7.22 -53.23 -10.03
CA PRO A 101 5.96 -52.91 -9.31
C PRO A 101 5.49 -54.09 -8.40
N ALA A 102 4.46 -53.91 -7.54
CA ALA A 102 3.42 -54.93 -7.25
C ALA A 102 2.36 -54.48 -6.20
N LYS A 103 1.07 -54.58 -6.57
CA LYS A 103 -0.10 -54.75 -5.66
C LYS A 103 -0.39 -56.26 -5.49
N PRO A 104 -1.40 -56.75 -4.74
CA PRO A 104 -2.20 -56.20 -3.62
C PRO A 104 -2.21 -57.16 -2.39
N VAL A 105 -2.60 -56.71 -1.19
CA VAL A 105 -3.10 -57.62 -0.14
C VAL A 105 -4.33 -57.01 0.54
N THR A 106 -5.47 -57.64 0.28
CA THR A 106 -6.71 -57.55 1.04
C THR A 106 -6.57 -58.25 2.38
N ALA A 107 -6.95 -57.60 3.47
CA ALA A 107 -7.40 -58.28 4.69
C ALA A 107 -8.48 -57.45 5.37
N HIS A 108 -9.69 -58.02 5.41
CA HIS A 108 -10.82 -57.55 6.21
C HIS A 108 -10.47 -57.54 7.70
N GLN A 109 -10.73 -56.41 8.38
CA GLN A 109 -11.17 -56.42 9.77
C GLN A 109 -12.37 -55.49 9.91
N GLN A 110 -13.51 -56.09 10.23
CA GLN A 110 -14.77 -55.42 10.51
C GLN A 110 -14.83 -54.94 11.97
N ASN A 111 -15.62 -53.88 12.16
CA ASN A 111 -16.28 -53.43 13.39
C ASN A 111 -15.42 -52.84 14.52
N LYS A 112 -15.47 -51.50 14.64
CA LYS A 112 -16.12 -50.81 15.79
C LYS A 112 -16.74 -49.50 15.30
N LYS A 113 -18.06 -49.34 15.47
CA LYS A 113 -18.77 -48.07 15.29
C LYS A 113 -18.32 -47.11 16.39
N ALA A 114 -17.39 -46.21 16.08
CA ALA A 114 -17.17 -45.00 16.87
C ALA A 114 -17.90 -43.86 16.15
N THR A 115 -19.03 -43.42 16.71
CA THR A 115 -19.71 -42.20 16.30
C THR A 115 -18.94 -41.00 16.86
N GLY A 116 -17.71 -40.82 16.40
CA GLY A 116 -16.98 -39.58 16.53
C GLY A 116 -16.98 -38.94 15.16
N TYR A 117 -17.49 -37.71 15.04
CA TYR A 117 -17.18 -36.90 13.88
C TYR A 117 -15.65 -36.80 13.78
N VAL A 118 -15.05 -37.52 12.84
CA VAL A 118 -13.65 -37.34 12.47
C VAL A 118 -13.69 -36.24 11.42
N PRO A 119 -13.20 -35.01 11.71
CA PRO A 119 -13.13 -33.97 10.70
C PRO A 119 -12.38 -34.53 9.51
N GLU A 120 -13.01 -34.48 8.34
CA GLU A 120 -12.42 -34.98 7.10
C GLU A 120 -11.06 -34.28 6.92
N ALA A 121 -9.99 -35.08 6.87
CA ALA A 121 -8.65 -34.54 6.80
C ALA A 121 -8.52 -33.79 5.48
N LYS A 122 -8.49 -32.45 5.56
CA LYS A 122 -8.42 -31.57 4.39
C LYS A 122 -7.37 -32.07 3.41
N SER A 123 -7.77 -32.17 2.14
CA SER A 123 -6.85 -32.56 1.07
C SER A 123 -5.68 -31.57 0.99
N MET A 124 -4.52 -32.01 0.48
CA MET A 124 -3.39 -31.10 0.28
C MET A 124 -3.75 -29.88 -0.59
N GLY A 125 -4.65 -30.07 -1.56
CA GLY A 125 -5.18 -28.97 -2.40
C GLY A 125 -5.97 -27.93 -1.60
N GLU A 126 -6.82 -28.37 -0.66
CA GLU A 126 -7.55 -27.46 0.23
C GLU A 126 -6.62 -26.72 1.20
N ARG A 127 -5.62 -27.40 1.76
CA ARG A 127 -4.62 -26.76 2.63
C ARG A 127 -3.80 -25.69 1.89
N LEU A 128 -3.47 -25.94 0.62
CA LEU A 128 -2.80 -24.95 -0.24
C LEU A 128 -3.72 -23.79 -0.61
N LYS A 129 -5.02 -24.05 -0.79
CA LYS A 129 -6.02 -23.01 -1.02
C LYS A 129 -6.20 -22.11 0.20
N ASP A 130 -6.28 -22.69 1.40
CA ASP A 130 -6.39 -21.92 2.65
C ASP A 130 -5.17 -21.01 2.86
N ARG A 131 -3.95 -21.53 2.68
CA ARG A 131 -2.72 -20.71 2.76
C ARG A 131 -2.68 -19.58 1.74
N ARG A 132 -3.14 -19.84 0.52
CA ARG A 132 -3.27 -18.79 -0.51
C ARG A 132 -4.32 -17.76 -0.11
N SER A 133 -5.45 -18.17 0.47
CA SER A 133 -6.51 -17.25 0.87
C SER A 133 -6.05 -16.19 1.89
N GLU A 134 -5.16 -16.56 2.82
CA GLU A 134 -4.58 -15.62 3.77
C GLU A 134 -3.67 -14.60 3.06
N MET A 135 -2.78 -15.07 2.18
CA MET A 135 -1.91 -14.19 1.38
C MET A 135 -2.70 -13.29 0.43
N GLU A 136 -3.74 -13.82 -0.19
CA GLU A 136 -4.67 -13.08 -1.07
C GLU A 136 -5.37 -11.97 -0.30
N HIS A 137 -5.85 -12.28 0.91
CA HIS A 137 -6.49 -11.28 1.77
C HIS A 137 -5.53 -10.16 2.15
N LEU A 138 -4.30 -10.49 2.56
CA LEU A 138 -3.27 -9.50 2.87
C LEU A 138 -2.92 -8.63 1.67
N LEU A 139 -2.79 -9.23 0.48
CA LEU A 139 -2.45 -8.51 -0.74
C LEU A 139 -3.54 -7.53 -1.18
N LEU A 140 -4.78 -8.01 -1.24
CA LEU A 140 -5.90 -7.24 -1.78
C LEU A 140 -6.36 -6.13 -0.83
N ASN A 141 -6.20 -6.32 0.49
CA ASN A 141 -6.63 -5.35 1.49
C ASN A 141 -5.46 -4.58 2.08
N ASP A 142 -4.62 -5.23 2.89
CA ASP A 142 -3.60 -4.56 3.70
C ASP A 142 -2.52 -3.92 2.82
N CYS A 143 -1.96 -4.66 1.87
CA CYS A 143 -0.89 -4.13 1.02
C CYS A 143 -1.37 -3.01 0.08
N VAL A 144 -2.63 -3.06 -0.37
CA VAL A 144 -3.26 -1.98 -1.15
C VAL A 144 -3.51 -0.75 -0.27
N THR A 145 -4.05 -0.94 0.92
CA THR A 145 -4.34 0.14 1.87
C THR A 145 -3.07 0.87 2.29
N LEU A 146 -1.99 0.12 2.54
CA LEU A 146 -0.65 0.63 2.86
C LEU A 146 0.10 1.15 1.62
N LYS A 147 -0.54 1.12 0.44
CA LYS A 147 0.00 1.58 -0.85
C LYS A 147 1.29 0.87 -1.27
N LEU A 148 1.57 -0.30 -0.70
CA LEU A 148 2.73 -1.13 -1.07
C LEU A 148 2.58 -1.67 -2.50
N VAL A 149 1.34 -1.89 -2.93
CA VAL A 149 0.97 -2.25 -4.30
C VAL A 149 -0.30 -1.51 -4.71
N THR A 150 -0.47 -1.31 -6.01
CA THR A 150 -1.75 -0.86 -6.57
C THR A 150 -2.77 -2.00 -6.56
N PRO A 151 -4.09 -1.71 -6.56
CA PRO A 151 -5.14 -2.74 -6.66
C PRO A 151 -4.97 -3.65 -7.89
N LYS A 152 -4.48 -3.09 -9.01
CA LYS A 152 -4.21 -3.85 -10.24
C LYS A 152 -3.04 -4.81 -10.07
N GLN A 153 -1.94 -4.35 -9.45
CA GLN A 153 -0.79 -5.20 -9.14
C GLN A 153 -1.15 -6.28 -8.12
N ALA A 154 -1.94 -5.96 -7.09
CA ALA A 154 -2.39 -6.93 -6.10
C ALA A 154 -3.18 -8.08 -6.76
N LYS A 155 -4.14 -7.76 -7.65
CA LYS A 155 -4.86 -8.79 -8.44
C LYS A 155 -3.94 -9.61 -9.33
N LYS A 156 -2.94 -8.99 -9.95
CA LYS A 156 -1.93 -9.69 -10.77
C LYS A 156 -1.11 -10.67 -9.91
N HIS A 157 -0.60 -10.22 -8.76
CA HIS A 157 0.15 -11.07 -7.85
C HIS A 157 -0.68 -12.25 -7.35
N VAL A 158 -1.94 -12.02 -6.97
CA VAL A 158 -2.87 -13.10 -6.60
C VAL A 158 -3.01 -14.13 -7.73
N HIS A 159 -3.15 -13.69 -8.98
CA HIS A 159 -3.21 -14.62 -10.12
C HIS A 159 -1.90 -15.41 -10.29
N GLU A 160 -0.74 -14.79 -10.08
CA GLU A 160 0.58 -15.42 -10.14
C GLU A 160 0.85 -16.42 -9.01
N LEU A 161 0.11 -16.36 -7.89
CA LEU A 161 0.18 -17.36 -6.81
C LEU A 161 -0.41 -18.71 -7.22
N VAL A 162 -1.26 -18.76 -8.25
CA VAL A 162 -1.89 -20.00 -8.70
C VAL A 162 -0.86 -20.87 -9.42
N GLY A 163 -0.69 -22.11 -8.96
CA GLY A 163 0.23 -23.08 -9.55
C GLY A 163 1.69 -22.97 -9.09
N ARG A 164 2.04 -21.97 -8.26
CA ARG A 164 3.36 -21.87 -7.61
C ARG A 164 3.36 -22.50 -6.22
N ASP A 165 4.55 -22.91 -5.76
CA ASP A 165 4.75 -23.26 -4.35
C ASP A 165 4.51 -22.00 -3.49
N PRO A 166 3.56 -22.03 -2.52
CA PRO A 166 3.23 -20.88 -1.70
C PRO A 166 4.43 -20.24 -1.01
N LYS A 167 5.41 -21.04 -0.54
CA LYS A 167 6.58 -20.49 0.16
C LYS A 167 7.46 -19.64 -0.74
N LYS A 168 7.84 -20.20 -1.89
CA LYS A 168 8.68 -19.50 -2.87
C LYS A 168 7.95 -18.27 -3.43
N ALA A 169 6.65 -18.40 -3.69
CA ALA A 169 5.83 -17.28 -4.15
C ALA A 169 5.74 -16.15 -3.11
N GLU A 170 5.63 -16.49 -1.82
CA GLU A 170 5.67 -15.50 -0.73
C GLU A 170 7.05 -14.82 -0.66
N GLU A 171 8.15 -15.55 -0.76
CA GLU A 171 9.50 -14.97 -0.71
C GLU A 171 9.73 -13.93 -1.82
N ASP A 172 9.38 -14.27 -3.07
CA ASP A 172 9.48 -13.37 -4.22
C ASP A 172 8.60 -12.12 -4.04
N LEU A 173 7.37 -12.32 -3.57
CA LEU A 173 6.43 -11.25 -3.30
C LEU A 173 6.95 -10.31 -2.20
N VAL A 174 7.45 -10.87 -1.10
CA VAL A 174 8.01 -10.11 0.03
C VAL A 174 9.24 -9.33 -0.38
N ALA A 175 10.09 -9.85 -1.28
CA ALA A 175 11.21 -9.09 -1.84
C ALA A 175 10.74 -7.86 -2.63
N ASN A 176 9.73 -8.00 -3.49
CA ASN A 176 9.15 -6.89 -4.25
C ASN A 176 8.52 -5.83 -3.34
N LEU A 177 7.73 -6.28 -2.36
CA LEU A 177 7.05 -5.39 -1.42
C LEU A 177 8.02 -4.68 -0.46
N ARG A 178 9.14 -5.32 -0.09
CA ARG A 178 10.23 -4.68 0.68
C ARG A 178 10.80 -3.49 -0.08
N ASN A 179 11.04 -3.64 -1.38
CA ASN A 179 11.53 -2.56 -2.23
C ASN A 179 10.51 -1.41 -2.31
N ALA A 180 9.22 -1.72 -2.45
CA ALA A 180 8.16 -0.71 -2.45
C ALA A 180 8.10 0.06 -1.12
N LEU A 181 8.11 -0.64 0.02
CA LEU A 181 8.12 -0.02 1.35
C LEU A 181 9.38 0.85 1.54
N HIS A 182 10.55 0.34 1.14
CA HIS A 182 11.80 1.08 1.22
C HIS A 182 11.73 2.39 0.42
N GLN A 183 11.22 2.35 -0.81
CA GLN A 183 11.04 3.54 -1.65
C GLN A 183 10.07 4.54 -1.02
N GLN A 184 8.96 4.08 -0.44
CA GLN A 184 8.03 4.96 0.26
C GLN A 184 8.70 5.68 1.44
N VAL A 185 9.45 4.94 2.27
CA VAL A 185 10.13 5.50 3.45
C VAL A 185 11.21 6.49 3.03
N VAL A 186 12.06 6.13 2.05
CA VAL A 186 13.10 7.03 1.53
C VAL A 186 12.49 8.27 0.89
N GLY A 187 11.42 8.12 0.12
CA GLY A 187 10.68 9.23 -0.48
C GLY A 187 10.14 10.18 0.59
N PHE A 188 9.59 9.64 1.69
CA PHE A 188 9.12 10.43 2.81
C PHE A 188 10.26 11.16 3.53
N ILE A 189 11.36 10.46 3.85
CA ILE A 189 12.56 11.05 4.47
C ILE A 189 13.08 12.21 3.64
N ARG A 190 13.17 12.06 2.31
CA ARG A 190 13.65 13.12 1.42
C ARG A 190 12.70 14.31 1.39
N LYS A 191 11.38 14.07 1.34
CA LYS A 191 10.36 15.13 1.28
C LYS A 191 10.26 15.92 2.59
N HIS A 192 10.52 15.28 3.72
CA HIS A 192 10.30 15.86 5.06
C HIS A 192 11.60 16.00 5.88
N ASN A 193 12.77 16.06 5.21
CA ASN A 193 14.10 16.20 5.83
C ASN A 193 14.35 15.26 7.02
N GLY A 194 13.97 13.98 6.88
CA GLY A 194 14.08 12.95 7.91
C GLY A 194 12.74 12.57 8.55
N GLY A 195 11.81 13.51 8.70
CA GLY A 195 10.51 13.24 9.32
C GLY A 195 10.65 12.63 10.74
N PRO A 196 9.89 11.57 11.09
CA PRO A 196 10.03 10.88 12.36
C PRO A 196 11.39 10.19 12.53
N TRP A 197 12.11 9.94 11.43
CA TRP A 197 13.39 9.23 11.41
C TRP A 197 14.52 10.19 11.04
N SER A 198 14.67 11.22 11.86
CA SER A 198 15.56 12.34 11.56
C SER A 198 17.05 12.01 11.69
N SER A 199 17.41 10.94 12.41
CA SER A 199 18.80 10.52 12.62
C SER A 199 19.26 9.47 11.60
N ALA A 200 20.54 9.51 11.24
CA ALA A 200 21.13 8.53 10.30
C ALA A 200 21.09 7.10 10.86
N THR A 201 21.19 6.94 12.18
CA THR A 201 21.11 5.65 12.86
C THR A 201 19.71 5.05 12.74
N GLU A 202 18.64 5.81 13.03
CA GLU A 202 17.25 5.34 12.87
C GLU A 202 16.94 4.98 11.41
N GLN A 203 17.40 5.80 10.46
CA GLN A 203 17.21 5.50 9.04
C GLN A 203 17.92 4.20 8.62
N THR A 204 19.10 3.93 9.16
CA THR A 204 19.83 2.68 8.89
C THR A 204 19.11 1.49 9.52
N GLU A 205 18.65 1.64 10.76
CA GLU A 205 17.89 0.61 11.49
C GLU A 205 16.62 0.24 10.71
N ILE A 206 15.85 1.21 10.23
CA ILE A 206 14.64 0.95 9.44
C ILE A 206 14.96 0.22 8.14
N ARG A 207 16.04 0.59 7.45
CA ARG A 207 16.48 -0.13 6.24
C ARG A 207 16.83 -1.58 6.55
N MET A 208 17.52 -1.83 7.66
CA MET A 208 17.85 -3.18 8.12
C MET A 208 16.59 -3.97 8.50
N GLN A 209 15.66 -3.36 9.23
CA GLN A 209 14.39 -3.97 9.60
C GLN A 209 13.58 -4.36 8.37
N ILE A 210 13.41 -3.45 7.41
CA ILE A 210 12.75 -3.74 6.13
C ILE A 210 13.45 -4.91 5.43
N ALA A 211 14.77 -4.86 5.27
CA ALA A 211 15.53 -5.92 4.59
C ALA A 211 15.39 -7.29 5.28
N SER A 212 15.33 -7.32 6.61
CA SER A 212 15.26 -8.54 7.43
C SER A 212 13.89 -9.23 7.43
N THR A 213 12.83 -8.57 6.96
CA THR A 213 11.48 -9.17 6.91
C THR A 213 11.44 -10.36 5.93
N LYS A 214 10.87 -11.48 6.41
CA LYS A 214 10.83 -12.75 5.65
C LYS A 214 9.43 -13.17 5.22
N THR A 215 8.39 -12.71 5.93
CA THR A 215 7.00 -13.09 5.66
C THR A 215 6.17 -11.87 5.32
N LEU A 216 5.10 -12.08 4.55
CA LEU A 216 4.20 -11.00 4.13
C LEU A 216 3.56 -10.33 5.34
N GLN A 217 3.12 -11.12 6.33
CA GLN A 217 2.54 -10.61 7.56
C GLN A 217 3.51 -9.71 8.33
N SER A 218 4.79 -10.11 8.45
CA SER A 218 5.80 -9.32 9.16
C SER A 218 6.03 -7.96 8.49
N LEU A 219 6.06 -7.95 7.15
CA LEU A 219 6.23 -6.74 6.36
C LEU A 219 5.02 -5.80 6.48
N VAL A 220 3.79 -6.35 6.45
CA VAL A 220 2.55 -5.60 6.66
C VAL A 220 2.54 -4.96 8.05
N ASN A 221 2.90 -5.70 9.09
CA ASN A 221 2.95 -5.19 10.46
C ASN A 221 3.99 -4.07 10.61
N LEU A 222 5.18 -4.25 10.04
CA LEU A 222 6.21 -3.21 10.01
C LEU A 222 5.73 -1.96 9.26
N SER A 223 5.07 -2.14 8.11
CA SER A 223 4.53 -1.03 7.34
C SER A 223 3.43 -0.27 8.09
N LYS A 224 2.54 -0.97 8.82
CA LYS A 224 1.53 -0.34 9.69
C LYS A 224 2.18 0.50 10.80
N MET A 225 3.22 -0.02 11.45
CA MET A 225 3.98 0.70 12.48
C MET A 225 4.60 1.97 11.91
N LEU A 226 5.35 1.86 10.81
CA LEU A 226 6.02 3.01 10.18
C LEU A 226 5.02 4.05 9.66
N LEU A 227 3.87 3.62 9.16
CA LEU A 227 2.80 4.52 8.73
C LEU A 227 2.16 5.24 9.92
N SER A 228 1.93 4.54 11.04
CA SER A 228 1.44 5.16 12.28
C SER A 228 2.42 6.22 12.81
N GLU A 229 3.72 5.90 12.88
CA GLU A 229 4.75 6.86 13.30
C GLU A 229 4.78 8.10 12.40
N ARG A 230 4.67 7.88 11.09
CA ARG A 230 4.58 8.95 10.09
C ARG A 230 3.35 9.81 10.30
N GLU A 231 2.17 9.21 10.47
CA GLU A 231 0.91 9.93 10.65
C GLU A 231 0.90 10.73 11.95
N GLU A 232 1.40 10.14 13.04
CA GLU A 232 1.57 10.82 14.32
C GLU A 232 2.51 12.02 14.20
N TRP A 233 3.64 11.84 13.53
CA TRP A 233 4.58 12.94 13.27
C TRP A 233 3.94 14.04 12.41
N MET A 234 3.21 13.67 11.36
CA MET A 234 2.49 14.61 10.50
C MET A 234 1.41 15.36 11.27
N ALA A 235 0.67 14.70 12.16
CA ALA A 235 -0.33 15.36 13.01
C ALA A 235 0.33 16.38 13.94
N LYS A 236 1.44 16.01 14.60
CA LYS A 236 2.19 16.92 15.48
C LYS A 236 2.81 18.11 14.73
N THR A 237 3.27 17.90 13.51
CA THR A 237 3.95 18.94 12.72
C THR A 237 3.03 19.79 11.85
N LYS A 238 1.84 19.31 11.47
CA LYS A 238 0.82 20.09 10.73
C LYS A 238 0.35 21.34 11.49
N HIS A 239 0.37 21.31 12.82
CA HIS A 239 -0.01 22.44 13.68
C HIS A 239 1.14 23.41 13.98
N SER A 240 2.38 23.10 13.56
CA SER A 240 3.53 23.97 13.75
C SER A 240 3.79 24.82 12.52
N LEU A 241 3.82 26.15 12.68
CA LEU A 241 4.23 27.12 11.66
C LEU A 241 5.62 26.79 11.05
N VAL A 242 6.48 26.10 11.81
CA VAL A 242 7.81 25.65 11.38
C VAL A 242 7.74 24.47 10.38
N GLY A 243 6.72 23.62 10.50
CA GLY A 243 6.47 22.50 9.58
C GLY A 243 5.98 22.94 8.19
N ARG A 244 5.27 24.08 8.11
CA ARG A 244 4.78 24.64 6.85
C ARG A 244 5.85 25.39 6.05
N LEU A 245 6.83 26.01 6.71
CA LEU A 245 7.77 26.93 6.04
C LEU A 245 9.15 26.31 5.77
N PHE A 246 9.62 25.33 6.55
CA PHE A 246 11.01 24.88 6.43
C PHE A 246 11.24 23.38 6.47
N GLY A 247 10.20 22.53 6.41
CA GLY A 247 10.37 21.07 6.52
C GLY A 247 11.33 20.71 7.67
N GLY A 248 11.27 21.50 8.75
CA GLY A 248 12.38 21.64 9.68
C GLY A 248 12.30 20.55 10.73
N LYS A 249 13.45 19.92 11.01
CA LYS A 249 13.66 18.96 12.10
C LYS A 249 12.93 19.41 13.35
N VAL A 250 11.76 18.83 13.59
CA VAL A 250 11.03 19.03 14.84
C VAL A 250 11.71 18.12 15.84
N LYS A 251 12.56 18.70 16.71
CA LYS A 251 12.96 18.03 17.93
C LYS A 251 11.71 17.91 18.79
N LEU A 252 11.10 16.74 18.76
CA LEU A 252 10.16 16.34 19.78
C LEU A 252 11.00 16.05 21.03
N ASP A 253 10.86 16.87 22.07
CA ASP A 253 11.46 16.59 23.36
C ASP A 253 10.90 15.25 23.88
N LYS A 254 11.80 14.37 24.31
CA LYS A 254 11.50 13.06 24.91
C LYS A 254 10.96 13.22 26.32
#